data_AF-A0A8H7K8A0-F1
#
_entry.id   AF-A0A8H7K8A0-F1
#
_cell.length_a   1.000
_cell.length_b   1.000
_cell.length_c   1.000
_cell.angle_alpha   90.00
_cell.angle_beta   90.00
_cell.angle_gamma   90.00
#
_symmetry.space_group_name_H-M   'P 1'
#
loop_
_entity.id
_entity.type
_entity.pdbx_description
1 polymer ?
#
loop_
_entity_poly.entity_id
_entity_poly.type
_entity_poly.pdbx_seq_one_letter_code
_entity_poly.pdbx_strand_id
1 'polypeptide(L)'
;MAANNTMSSLDIHSARQLVEKIAEDHGFISERELATLPEAMRQKITRAFNLKDSIIGSGAVTLARNLYSSTARFIFELLQNADDNSYNATRQAGGDPCVSFSVYSDRLVLECNEDGFTAENVRAICNLGKSSKKGAQGYIGEKGIGFKSVFIAAWKVEIQSGPLSFYFQHRKKDTGIGMINPIWFDPETTLPDNTTRMTLHFHEDVKQADIIQLLRDLQVEILLFLQKLKVINISIYDEQSDSPAWSRVVRMKRSDPCSDTAEIRVKETGSSAKAPGQSVHRFFVVKHEAKNLQPNENRQYDAKETEKKAWSTSQVIVTFPLDKNSQPIIQSQELFAFMPVRRVGFNFLIHADFVTQANRQDIVSTSPRNIGLRAAISDAIAKGLASLSTLRSVRYIWMRYLPRQDSLPQDPFWAALVPEIRKSLGKVPILEPESPQLTTRYYLASLKCLRPEHLDEQGNLLYRISQSPSCICLEITRLKIRRSSWSMG
;
A
#
# COMPACT_ATOMS: atom_id res chain seq x y z
N MET A 1 21.44 -35.35 -24.52
CA MET A 1 20.30 -35.61 -23.60
C MET A 1 20.60 -34.89 -22.30
N ALA A 2 20.10 -33.66 -22.17
CA ALA A 2 20.27 -32.84 -20.97
C ALA A 2 19.16 -33.21 -19.99
N ALA A 3 19.54 -33.60 -18.77
CA ALA A 3 18.61 -33.94 -17.71
C ALA A 3 17.84 -32.69 -17.25
N ASN A 4 16.53 -32.72 -17.46
CA ASN A 4 15.57 -31.87 -16.78
C ASN A 4 15.61 -32.19 -15.28
N ASN A 5 16.31 -31.36 -14.51
CA ASN A 5 16.20 -31.37 -13.04
C ASN A 5 14.95 -30.55 -12.66
N THR A 6 13.79 -31.21 -12.71
CA THR A 6 12.58 -30.77 -12.02
C THR A 6 12.85 -30.76 -10.51
N MET A 7 12.74 -29.58 -9.89
CA MET A 7 12.77 -29.40 -8.43
C MET A 7 11.77 -30.36 -7.77
N SER A 8 12.28 -31.27 -6.93
CA SER A 8 11.47 -32.07 -6.02
C SER A 8 10.75 -31.16 -5.05
N SER A 9 9.45 -31.39 -4.83
CA SER A 9 8.73 -30.86 -3.66
C SER A 9 9.53 -31.18 -2.41
N LEU A 10 9.92 -30.17 -1.62
CA LEU A 10 10.57 -30.39 -0.33
C LEU A 10 9.67 -31.31 0.52
N ASP A 11 10.19 -32.42 1.03
CA ASP A 11 9.50 -33.18 2.06
C ASP A 11 9.72 -32.54 3.45
N ILE A 12 8.94 -32.96 4.44
CA ILE A 12 9.00 -32.42 5.82
C ILE A 12 10.41 -32.60 6.42
N HIS A 13 11.07 -33.72 6.13
CA HIS A 13 12.40 -33.99 6.66
C HIS A 13 13.45 -33.01 6.11
N SER A 14 13.42 -32.77 4.80
CA SER A 14 14.29 -31.82 4.11
C SER A 14 13.99 -30.38 4.53
N ALA A 15 12.72 -30.05 4.76
CA ALA A 15 12.29 -28.75 5.30
C ALA A 15 12.84 -28.51 6.71
N ARG A 16 12.80 -29.53 7.56
CA ARG A 16 13.38 -29.49 8.91
C ARG A 16 14.88 -29.27 8.88
N GLN A 17 15.60 -30.07 8.11
CA GLN A 17 17.06 -29.92 7.96
C GLN A 17 17.44 -28.53 7.44
N LEU A 18 16.66 -27.97 6.52
CA LEU A 18 16.89 -26.60 6.05
C LEU A 18 16.76 -25.57 7.17
N VAL A 19 15.71 -25.65 8.00
CA VAL A 19 15.48 -24.72 9.12
C VAL A 19 16.60 -24.86 10.16
N GLU A 20 16.93 -26.09 10.54
CA GLU A 20 18.00 -26.40 11.50
C GLU A 20 19.36 -25.89 10.99
N LYS A 21 19.68 -26.13 9.72
CA LYS A 21 20.91 -25.61 9.09
C LYS A 21 20.96 -24.08 9.06
N ILE A 22 19.84 -23.41 8.79
CA ILE A 22 19.79 -21.94 8.83
C ILE A 22 20.07 -21.43 10.25
N ALA A 23 19.53 -22.08 11.28
CA ALA A 23 19.82 -21.73 12.67
C ALA A 23 21.31 -21.91 13.00
N GLU A 24 21.91 -23.04 12.59
CA GLU A 24 23.34 -23.31 12.74
C GLU A 24 24.22 -22.28 12.02
N ASP A 25 23.89 -21.90 10.78
CA ASP A 25 24.60 -20.90 9.99
C ASP A 25 24.60 -19.51 10.67
N HIS A 26 23.58 -19.21 11.49
CA HIS A 26 23.51 -17.99 12.31
C HIS A 26 24.25 -18.14 13.65
N GLY A 27 24.89 -19.29 13.89
CA GLY A 27 25.66 -19.59 15.09
C GLY A 27 24.79 -19.92 16.29
N PHE A 28 23.57 -20.44 16.08
CA PHE A 28 22.74 -20.93 17.17
C PHE A 28 23.19 -22.32 17.63
N ILE A 29 23.10 -22.56 18.94
CA ILE A 29 23.33 -23.88 19.54
C ILE A 29 22.03 -24.26 20.25
N SER A 30 21.49 -25.45 19.95
CA SER A 30 20.25 -25.91 20.55
C SER A 30 20.42 -26.16 22.06
N GLU A 31 19.32 -26.04 22.81
CA GLU A 31 19.32 -26.34 24.25
C GLU A 31 19.69 -27.80 24.53
N ARG A 32 19.37 -28.70 23.59
CA ARG A 32 19.78 -30.11 23.64
C ARG A 32 21.29 -30.27 23.59
N GLU A 33 21.98 -29.57 22.69
CA GLU A 33 23.44 -29.58 22.59
C GLU A 33 24.09 -28.93 23.81
N LEU A 34 23.57 -27.79 24.29
CA LEU A 34 24.04 -27.15 25.52
C LEU A 34 23.86 -28.03 26.76
N ALA A 35 22.81 -28.87 26.80
CA ALA A 35 22.54 -29.79 27.91
C ALA A 35 23.54 -30.96 27.97
N THR A 36 24.27 -31.25 26.88
CA THR A 36 25.34 -32.26 26.88
C THR A 36 26.62 -31.80 27.54
N LEU A 37 26.76 -30.49 27.80
CA LEU A 37 27.98 -29.89 28.34
C LEU A 37 27.95 -29.77 29.87
N PRO A 38 29.10 -29.86 30.55
CA PRO A 38 29.21 -29.59 31.97
C PRO A 38 28.70 -28.19 32.33
N GLU A 39 28.05 -28.05 33.49
CA GLU A 39 27.35 -26.81 33.88
C GLU A 39 28.23 -25.55 33.86
N ALA A 40 29.48 -25.64 34.33
CA ALA A 40 30.42 -24.51 34.30
C ALA A 40 30.77 -24.07 32.87
N MET A 41 30.89 -25.03 31.94
CA MET A 41 31.17 -24.77 30.53
C MET A 41 29.94 -24.22 29.82
N ARG A 42 28.76 -24.79 30.08
CA ARG A 42 27.46 -24.28 29.64
C ARG A 42 27.28 -22.82 30.03
N GLN A 43 27.47 -22.47 31.30
CA GLN A 43 27.34 -21.09 31.77
C GLN A 43 28.33 -20.13 31.09
N LYS A 44 29.58 -20.56 30.88
CA LYS A 44 30.59 -19.74 30.19
C LYS A 44 30.24 -19.50 28.72
N ILE A 45 29.80 -20.55 28.02
CA ILE A 45 29.35 -20.50 26.63
C ILE A 45 28.12 -19.61 26.53
N THR A 46 27.08 -19.85 27.33
CA THR A 46 25.86 -19.03 27.33
C THR A 46 26.16 -17.54 27.58
N ARG A 47 27.07 -17.21 28.50
CA ARG A 47 27.49 -15.80 28.71
C ARG A 47 28.20 -15.21 27.50
N ALA A 48 29.11 -15.94 26.86
CA ALA A 48 29.83 -15.49 25.68
C ALA A 48 28.88 -15.29 24.48
N PHE A 49 27.94 -16.21 24.29
CA PHE A 49 26.88 -16.11 23.28
C PHE A 49 25.97 -14.92 23.58
N ASN A 50 25.44 -14.78 24.79
CA ASN A 50 24.59 -13.63 25.15
C ASN A 50 25.27 -12.28 24.90
N LEU A 51 26.59 -12.17 25.11
CA LEU A 51 27.35 -10.95 24.83
C LEU A 51 27.46 -10.69 23.32
N LYS A 52 27.83 -11.70 22.53
CA LYS A 52 27.86 -11.63 21.06
C LYS A 52 26.46 -11.30 20.51
N ASP A 53 25.45 -11.92 21.07
CA ASP A 53 24.06 -11.81 20.69
C ASP A 53 23.48 -10.44 21.02
N SER A 54 23.89 -9.85 22.14
CA SER A 54 23.56 -8.45 22.46
C SER A 54 24.13 -7.49 21.43
N ILE A 55 25.31 -7.76 20.86
CA ILE A 55 25.92 -6.91 19.83
C ILE A 55 25.15 -7.06 18.51
N ILE A 56 24.89 -8.28 18.07
CA ILE A 56 24.20 -8.58 16.79
C ILE A 56 22.72 -8.17 16.85
N GLY A 57 22.03 -8.55 17.93
CA GLY A 57 20.61 -8.32 18.12
C GLY A 57 20.26 -6.88 18.51
N SER A 58 21.21 -6.09 19.04
CA SER A 58 20.98 -4.65 19.29
C SER A 58 20.56 -3.90 18.03
N GLY A 59 21.05 -4.31 16.85
CA GLY A 59 20.60 -3.78 15.56
C GLY A 59 19.14 -4.10 15.33
N ALA A 60 18.72 -5.35 15.50
CA ALA A 60 17.32 -5.76 15.36
C ALA A 60 16.39 -4.98 16.31
N VAL A 61 16.78 -4.83 17.57
CA VAL A 61 16.01 -4.11 18.60
C VAL A 61 15.95 -2.60 18.31
N THR A 62 17.08 -1.99 17.96
CA THR A 62 17.15 -0.55 17.64
C THR A 62 16.33 -0.23 16.40
N LEU A 63 16.36 -1.09 15.39
CA LEU A 63 15.55 -0.94 14.17
C LEU A 63 14.06 -1.19 14.46
N ALA A 64 13.74 -2.19 15.29
CA ALA A 64 12.40 -2.43 15.80
C ALA A 64 11.92 -1.35 16.79
N ARG A 65 12.74 -0.39 17.21
CA ARG A 65 12.35 0.76 18.06
C ARG A 65 12.33 2.08 17.29
N ASN A 66 13.35 2.35 16.48
CA ASN A 66 13.51 3.58 15.69
C ASN A 66 12.41 3.76 14.62
N LEU A 67 11.69 2.69 14.27
CA LEU A 67 10.55 2.76 13.35
C LEU A 67 9.21 3.08 14.04
N TYR A 68 9.13 3.26 15.37
CA TYR A 68 7.86 3.16 16.11
C TYR A 68 7.47 4.33 17.01
N SER A 69 6.31 4.88 16.70
CA SER A 69 5.38 5.52 17.64
C SER A 69 3.95 4.94 17.56
N SER A 70 3.67 3.92 16.72
CA SER A 70 2.31 3.35 16.60
C SER A 70 2.24 1.85 16.24
N THR A 71 1.32 1.14 16.89
CA THR A 71 0.90 -0.26 16.63
C THR A 71 0.37 -0.46 15.20
N ALA A 72 -0.05 0.63 14.53
CA ALA A 72 -0.54 0.62 13.16
C ALA A 72 0.43 -0.01 12.15
N ARG A 73 1.72 0.20 12.38
CA ARG A 73 2.75 0.01 11.36
C ARG A 73 2.97 -1.45 10.97
N PHE A 74 2.97 -2.39 11.92
CA PHE A 74 3.26 -3.80 11.59
C PHE A 74 2.17 -4.42 10.71
N ILE A 75 0.90 -4.00 10.85
CA ILE A 75 -0.20 -4.49 9.98
C ILE A 75 0.05 -4.09 8.52
N PHE A 76 0.49 -2.87 8.27
CA PHE A 76 0.83 -2.43 6.91
C PHE A 76 2.05 -3.18 6.36
N GLU A 77 3.07 -3.45 7.17
CA GLU A 77 4.21 -4.29 6.75
C GLU A 77 3.78 -5.73 6.42
N LEU A 78 2.85 -6.31 7.19
CA LEU A 78 2.26 -7.62 6.89
C LEU A 78 1.45 -7.60 5.58
N LEU A 79 0.65 -6.55 5.34
CA LEU A 79 -0.05 -6.35 4.08
C LEU A 79 0.91 -6.25 2.88
N GLN A 80 2.04 -5.55 3.05
CA GLN A 80 3.06 -5.42 2.02
C GLN A 80 3.73 -6.77 1.74
N ASN A 81 4.06 -7.53 2.79
CA ASN A 81 4.61 -8.86 2.62
C ASN A 81 3.63 -9.78 1.88
N ALA A 82 2.36 -9.75 2.24
CA ALA A 82 1.32 -10.48 1.52
C ALA A 82 1.19 -10.02 0.06
N ASP A 83 1.29 -8.72 -0.25
CA ASP A 83 1.24 -8.23 -1.64
C ASP A 83 2.48 -8.61 -2.46
N ASP A 84 3.63 -8.82 -1.82
CA ASP A 84 4.86 -9.23 -2.48
C ASP A 84 4.89 -10.72 -2.85
N ASN A 85 4.02 -11.55 -2.26
CA ASN A 85 3.95 -13.00 -2.48
C ASN A 85 3.63 -13.41 -3.92
N SER A 86 3.89 -14.67 -4.26
CA SER A 86 3.51 -15.26 -5.55
C SER A 86 2.14 -15.93 -5.44
N TYR A 87 1.27 -15.72 -6.43
CA TYR A 87 -0.11 -16.22 -6.41
C TYR A 87 -0.44 -16.93 -7.73
N ASN A 88 0.52 -17.69 -8.28
CA ASN A 88 0.37 -18.30 -9.59
C ASN A 88 -0.67 -19.42 -9.56
N ALA A 89 -0.61 -20.30 -8.55
CA ALA A 89 -1.57 -21.40 -8.39
C ALA A 89 -2.99 -20.86 -8.17
N THR A 90 -3.13 -19.86 -7.29
CA THR A 90 -4.41 -19.17 -7.04
C THR A 90 -4.99 -18.56 -8.31
N ARG A 91 -4.18 -17.87 -9.13
CA ARG A 91 -4.65 -17.29 -10.40
C ARG A 91 -5.02 -18.34 -11.43
N GLN A 92 -4.26 -19.44 -11.53
CA GLN A 92 -4.56 -20.56 -12.43
C GLN A 92 -5.90 -21.22 -12.07
N ALA A 93 -6.23 -21.31 -10.78
CA ALA A 93 -7.51 -21.80 -10.29
C ALA A 93 -8.67 -20.79 -10.43
N GLY A 94 -8.44 -19.61 -11.02
CA GLY A 94 -9.45 -18.55 -11.15
C GLY A 94 -9.76 -17.82 -9.83
N GLY A 95 -8.92 -18.00 -8.80
CA GLY A 95 -9.02 -17.34 -7.52
C GLY A 95 -8.40 -15.94 -7.51
N ASP A 96 -8.87 -15.11 -6.57
CA ASP A 96 -8.28 -13.80 -6.30
C ASP A 96 -7.19 -13.91 -5.22
N PRO A 97 -6.02 -13.27 -5.40
CA PRO A 97 -5.04 -13.10 -4.34
C PRO A 97 -5.66 -12.43 -3.11
N CYS A 98 -5.54 -13.09 -1.95
CA CYS A 98 -6.27 -12.79 -0.74
C CYS A 98 -5.38 -12.89 0.48
N VAL A 99 -5.58 -11.96 1.42
CA VAL A 99 -5.02 -12.00 2.76
C VAL A 99 -6.15 -11.94 3.79
N SER A 100 -6.06 -12.76 4.83
CA SER A 100 -7.05 -12.84 5.91
C SER A 100 -6.39 -12.55 7.26
N PHE A 101 -7.00 -11.68 8.05
CA PHE A 101 -6.64 -11.38 9.43
C PHE A 101 -7.71 -11.95 10.36
N SER A 102 -7.35 -12.86 11.25
CA SER A 102 -8.23 -13.40 12.28
C SER A 102 -7.69 -13.03 13.66
N VAL A 103 -8.42 -12.18 14.38
CA VAL A 103 -8.02 -11.66 15.70
C VAL A 103 -8.74 -12.46 16.79
N TYR A 104 -7.97 -13.02 17.71
CA TYR A 104 -8.43 -13.67 18.94
C TYR A 104 -7.91 -12.89 20.16
N SER A 105 -8.31 -13.27 21.37
CA SER A 105 -7.90 -12.57 22.61
C SER A 105 -6.38 -12.59 22.84
N ASP A 106 -5.72 -13.68 22.46
CA ASP A 106 -4.29 -13.93 22.72
C ASP A 106 -3.40 -13.87 21.46
N ARG A 107 -3.99 -13.84 20.26
CA ARG A 107 -3.23 -13.94 19.01
C ARG A 107 -3.88 -13.26 17.82
N LEU A 108 -3.06 -12.95 16.82
CA LEU A 108 -3.46 -12.60 15.47
C LEU A 108 -2.99 -13.68 14.49
N VAL A 109 -3.91 -14.23 13.70
CA VAL A 109 -3.59 -15.18 12.62
C VAL A 109 -3.73 -14.47 11.28
N LEU A 110 -2.64 -14.48 10.50
CA LEU A 110 -2.59 -14.02 9.12
C LEU A 110 -2.56 -15.22 8.19
N GLU A 111 -3.41 -15.24 7.16
CA GLU A 111 -3.38 -16.27 6.12
C GLU A 111 -3.34 -15.66 4.73
N CYS A 112 -2.47 -16.18 3.87
CA CYS A 112 -2.39 -15.79 2.47
C CYS A 112 -2.55 -17.03 1.58
N ASN A 113 -3.37 -16.92 0.53
CA ASN A 113 -3.53 -17.99 -0.47
C ASN A 113 -2.42 -17.96 -1.54
N GLU A 114 -1.17 -17.87 -1.10
CA GLU A 114 0.01 -17.77 -1.97
C GLU A 114 0.59 -19.14 -2.35
N ASP A 115 1.58 -19.15 -3.24
CA ASP A 115 2.28 -20.37 -3.70
C ASP A 115 3.17 -21.00 -2.60
N GLY A 116 3.44 -20.28 -1.51
CA GLY A 116 4.18 -20.75 -0.34
C GLY A 116 5.64 -20.26 -0.27
N PHE A 117 6.28 -20.49 0.89
CA PHE A 117 7.65 -20.09 1.17
C PHE A 117 8.67 -20.98 0.46
N THR A 118 9.67 -20.37 -0.14
CA THR A 118 10.89 -21.05 -0.60
C THR A 118 12.00 -21.01 0.44
N ALA A 119 13.06 -21.79 0.23
CA ALA A 119 14.26 -21.73 1.07
C ALA A 119 14.89 -20.33 1.10
N GLU A 120 14.82 -19.58 0.00
CA GLU A 120 15.28 -18.20 -0.09
C GLU A 120 14.40 -17.27 0.76
N ASN A 121 13.10 -17.53 0.88
CA ASN A 121 12.23 -16.77 1.77
C ASN A 121 12.61 -17.00 3.24
N VAL A 122 12.86 -18.26 3.65
CA VAL A 122 13.28 -18.58 5.02
C VAL A 122 14.63 -17.92 5.34
N ARG A 123 15.62 -17.99 4.44
CA ARG A 123 16.90 -17.30 4.66
C ARG A 123 16.73 -15.78 4.75
N ALA A 124 15.92 -15.20 3.87
CA ALA A 124 15.72 -13.76 3.81
C ALA A 124 14.98 -13.21 5.04
N ILE A 125 14.02 -13.95 5.59
CA ILE A 125 13.32 -13.55 6.81
C ILE A 125 14.23 -13.68 8.03
N CYS A 126 15.26 -14.53 8.01
CA CYS A 126 16.25 -14.66 9.09
C CYS A 126 17.37 -13.61 9.05
N ASN A 127 17.67 -13.01 7.90
CA ASN A 127 18.76 -12.03 7.80
C ASN A 127 18.45 -10.68 8.48
N LEU A 128 19.47 -10.07 9.10
CA LEU A 128 19.46 -8.64 9.47
C LEU A 128 19.89 -7.78 8.28
N GLY A 129 19.02 -6.86 7.81
CA GLY A 129 19.40 -5.83 6.85
C GLY A 129 19.69 -6.28 5.40
N LYS A 130 19.59 -7.58 5.08
CA LYS A 130 19.82 -8.13 3.73
C LYS A 130 18.63 -8.99 3.27
N SER A 131 17.58 -8.34 2.78
CA SER A 131 16.45 -9.02 2.12
C SER A 131 16.79 -9.42 0.67
N SER A 132 16.28 -10.58 0.24
CA SER A 132 16.41 -11.17 -1.10
C SER A 132 15.49 -10.53 -2.16
N LYS A 133 14.68 -9.52 -1.81
CA LYS A 133 13.76 -8.86 -2.75
C LYS A 133 14.57 -8.07 -3.80
N LYS A 134 14.73 -8.66 -5.00
CA LYS A 134 15.25 -7.98 -6.19
C LYS A 134 14.35 -6.78 -6.53
N GLY A 135 14.89 -5.57 -6.45
CA GLY A 135 14.49 -4.44 -7.29
C GLY A 135 13.03 -3.98 -7.26
N ALA A 136 12.22 -4.32 -6.26
CA ALA A 136 10.89 -3.73 -6.15
C ALA A 136 11.01 -2.27 -5.68
N GLN A 137 10.56 -1.35 -6.53
CA GLN A 137 10.16 0.01 -6.13
C GLN A 137 8.94 -0.12 -5.20
N GLY A 138 9.21 -0.52 -3.96
CA GLY A 138 8.22 -0.76 -2.91
C GLY A 138 8.44 0.22 -1.76
N TYR A 139 7.32 0.66 -1.22
CA TYR A 139 7.20 1.68 -0.21
C TYR A 139 7.96 1.28 1.05
N ILE A 140 8.70 2.26 1.53
CA ILE A 140 9.60 2.32 2.66
C ILE A 140 9.54 1.12 3.65
N GLY A 141 10.22 0.03 3.28
CA GLY A 141 10.73 -0.98 4.19
C GLY A 141 12.24 -1.10 3.98
N GLU A 142 13.04 -0.77 5.00
CA GLU A 142 14.45 -1.15 5.00
C GLU A 142 14.53 -2.66 4.78
N LYS A 143 15.38 -3.09 3.82
CA LYS A 143 15.53 -4.49 3.41
C LYS A 143 15.69 -5.39 4.64
N GLY A 144 14.71 -6.24 4.92
CA GLY A 144 14.78 -7.26 5.99
C GLY A 144 14.28 -6.81 7.37
N ILE A 145 13.64 -5.64 7.49
CA ILE A 145 13.21 -5.09 8.78
C ILE A 145 11.70 -5.18 9.00
N GLY A 146 10.90 -5.10 7.92
CA GLY A 146 9.44 -5.07 7.99
C GLY A 146 8.82 -6.22 8.77
N PHE A 147 9.33 -7.44 8.64
CA PHE A 147 8.86 -8.59 9.43
C PHE A 147 9.15 -8.43 10.93
N LYS A 148 10.29 -7.86 11.34
CA LYS A 148 10.67 -7.79 12.76
C LYS A 148 9.75 -6.89 13.58
N SER A 149 8.99 -6.00 12.90
CA SER A 149 7.95 -5.16 13.47
C SER A 149 6.93 -5.91 14.34
N VAL A 150 6.62 -7.14 13.95
CA VAL A 150 5.61 -7.97 14.62
C VAL A 150 5.96 -8.24 16.08
N PHE A 151 7.25 -8.23 16.45
CA PHE A 151 7.69 -8.54 17.80
C PHE A 151 7.38 -7.45 18.84
N ILE A 152 6.87 -6.31 18.40
CA ILE A 152 6.31 -5.27 19.27
C ILE A 152 4.97 -5.73 19.85
N ALA A 153 4.16 -6.41 19.03
CA ALA A 153 2.87 -6.94 19.42
C ALA A 153 2.96 -8.41 19.88
N ALA A 154 3.89 -9.20 19.34
CA ALA A 154 3.96 -10.64 19.58
C ALA A 154 5.28 -11.07 20.22
N TRP A 155 5.24 -12.01 21.16
CA TRP A 155 6.46 -12.63 21.70
C TRP A 155 6.88 -13.87 20.92
N LYS A 156 5.95 -14.50 20.19
CA LYS A 156 6.18 -15.66 19.33
C LYS A 156 5.45 -15.49 18.02
N VAL A 157 6.12 -15.84 16.92
CA VAL A 157 5.54 -15.85 15.58
C VAL A 157 5.79 -17.20 14.93
N GLU A 158 4.72 -17.95 14.71
CA GLU A 158 4.74 -19.23 13.99
C GLU A 158 4.46 -18.98 12.51
N ILE A 159 5.17 -19.69 11.63
CA ILE A 159 4.99 -19.66 10.18
C ILE A 159 4.85 -21.10 9.69
N GLN A 160 3.74 -21.35 9.00
CA GLN A 160 3.46 -22.61 8.33
C GLN A 160 3.23 -22.34 6.84
N SER A 161 3.94 -23.03 5.97
CA SER A 161 3.83 -22.86 4.52
C SER A 161 4.32 -24.11 3.80
N GLY A 162 3.39 -24.87 3.21
CA GLY A 162 3.68 -26.20 2.68
C GLY A 162 4.37 -27.09 3.72
N PRO A 163 5.54 -27.69 3.41
CA PRO A 163 6.27 -28.56 4.34
C PRO A 163 7.03 -27.79 5.44
N LEU A 164 7.12 -26.46 5.37
CA LEU A 164 7.88 -25.65 6.33
C LEU A 164 7.01 -25.28 7.54
N SER A 165 7.45 -25.66 8.74
CA SER A 165 6.83 -25.25 10.02
C SER A 165 7.91 -24.82 11.01
N PHE A 166 8.01 -23.51 11.23
CA PHE A 166 9.00 -22.92 12.12
C PHE A 166 8.45 -21.69 12.83
N TYR A 167 9.07 -21.30 13.94
CA TYR A 167 8.70 -20.11 14.67
C TYR A 167 9.92 -19.31 15.09
N PHE A 168 9.67 -18.04 15.41
CA PHE A 168 10.61 -17.14 16.04
C PHE A 168 10.07 -16.75 17.41
N GLN A 169 10.94 -16.58 18.39
CA GLN A 169 10.54 -16.25 19.76
C GLN A 169 11.43 -15.15 20.31
N HIS A 170 10.84 -14.01 20.64
CA HIS A 170 11.54 -12.87 21.21
C HIS A 170 10.65 -12.10 22.19
N ARG A 171 11.09 -12.00 23.44
CA ARG A 171 10.46 -11.21 24.50
C ARG A 171 11.13 -9.84 24.60
N LYS A 172 10.43 -8.83 25.15
CA LYS A 172 10.89 -7.42 25.21
C LYS A 172 12.25 -7.20 25.89
N LYS A 173 12.70 -8.13 26.73
CA LYS A 173 13.98 -8.08 27.46
C LYS A 173 15.10 -8.88 26.79
N ASP A 174 14.81 -9.56 25.69
CA ASP A 174 15.78 -10.43 25.01
C ASP A 174 16.76 -9.60 24.16
N THR A 175 17.86 -10.24 23.75
CA THR A 175 18.95 -9.60 23.00
C THR A 175 18.59 -9.19 21.56
N GLY A 176 17.47 -9.69 21.02
CA GLY A 176 17.03 -9.45 19.63
C GLY A 176 17.23 -10.65 18.70
N ILE A 177 18.10 -11.61 19.06
CA ILE A 177 18.42 -12.78 18.22
C ILE A 177 17.21 -13.69 17.99
N GLY A 178 16.34 -13.81 18.99
CA GLY A 178 15.11 -14.57 18.87
C GLY A 178 14.19 -14.13 17.71
N MET A 179 14.37 -12.90 17.21
CA MET A 179 13.65 -12.41 16.05
C MET A 179 14.17 -12.95 14.72
N ILE A 180 15.42 -13.43 14.66
CA ILE A 180 16.11 -13.89 13.44
C ILE A 180 16.43 -15.38 13.43
N ASN A 181 16.33 -16.06 14.57
CA ASN A 181 16.63 -17.47 14.68
C ASN A 181 15.36 -18.33 14.52
N PRO A 182 15.22 -19.11 13.43
CA PRO A 182 14.06 -19.94 13.24
C PRO A 182 14.19 -21.23 14.07
N ILE A 183 13.09 -21.66 14.69
CA ILE A 183 13.02 -22.89 15.46
C ILE A 183 11.96 -23.79 14.83
N TRP A 184 12.33 -25.01 14.47
CA TRP A 184 11.38 -25.99 13.92
C TRP A 184 10.33 -26.41 14.97
N PHE A 185 9.11 -26.66 14.51
CA PHE A 185 8.10 -27.36 15.30
C PHE A 185 7.31 -28.33 14.43
N ASP A 186 6.82 -29.40 15.04
CA ASP A 186 5.96 -30.37 14.36
C ASP A 186 4.50 -29.89 14.51
N PRO A 187 3.82 -29.51 13.41
CA PRO A 187 2.49 -28.91 13.48
C PRO A 187 1.42 -29.99 13.74
N GLU A 188 0.39 -29.64 14.51
CA GLU A 188 -0.77 -30.52 14.72
C GLU A 188 -1.68 -30.63 13.49
N THR A 189 -1.70 -29.57 12.66
CA THR A 189 -2.53 -29.48 11.46
C THR A 189 -1.70 -29.12 10.23
N THR A 190 -1.91 -29.85 9.14
CA THR A 190 -1.39 -29.49 7.82
C THR A 190 -2.26 -28.43 7.16
N LEU A 191 -1.63 -27.52 6.41
CA LEU A 191 -2.32 -26.51 5.63
C LEU A 191 -2.48 -26.97 4.18
N PRO A 192 -3.46 -26.42 3.44
CA PRO A 192 -3.47 -26.55 1.98
C PRO A 192 -2.16 -26.05 1.36
N ASP A 193 -1.71 -26.69 0.28
CA ASP A 193 -0.43 -26.38 -0.36
C ASP A 193 -0.26 -24.90 -0.74
N ASN A 194 -1.35 -24.24 -1.15
CA ASN A 194 -1.36 -22.83 -1.55
C ASN A 194 -1.76 -21.92 -0.37
N THR A 195 -1.27 -22.20 0.83
CA THR A 195 -1.57 -21.39 2.02
C THR A 195 -0.35 -21.21 2.90
N THR A 196 -0.04 -19.95 3.16
CA THR A 196 0.88 -19.57 4.23
C THR A 196 0.07 -19.02 5.39
N ARG A 197 0.27 -19.59 6.59
CA ARG A 197 -0.29 -19.08 7.85
C ARG A 197 0.83 -18.52 8.71
N MET A 198 0.60 -17.34 9.27
CA MET A 198 1.47 -16.74 10.28
C MET A 198 0.65 -16.44 11.54
N THR A 199 1.02 -17.04 12.66
CA THR A 199 0.33 -16.87 13.95
C THR A 199 1.20 -16.04 14.89
N LEU A 200 0.71 -14.85 15.26
CA LEU A 200 1.36 -13.89 16.13
C LEU A 200 0.75 -14.00 17.53
N HIS A 201 1.49 -14.57 18.48
CA HIS A 201 1.08 -14.71 19.89
C HIS A 201 1.42 -13.45 20.66
N PHE A 202 0.40 -12.75 21.18
CA PHE A 202 0.56 -11.42 21.77
C PHE A 202 1.35 -11.42 23.09
N HIS A 203 2.12 -10.36 23.34
CA HIS A 203 2.62 -10.09 24.69
C HIS A 203 1.46 -9.80 25.65
N GLU A 204 1.62 -10.11 26.93
CA GLU A 204 0.60 -9.92 27.96
C GLU A 204 0.12 -8.46 28.11
N ASP A 205 0.98 -7.49 27.76
CA ASP A 205 0.70 -6.06 27.89
C ASP A 205 0.15 -5.41 26.61
N VAL A 206 -0.09 -6.19 25.56
CA VAL A 206 -0.62 -5.68 24.28
C VAL A 206 -2.12 -5.51 24.38
N LYS A 207 -2.57 -4.29 24.12
CA LYS A 207 -3.99 -3.96 24.04
C LYS A 207 -4.56 -4.47 22.72
N GLN A 208 -5.14 -5.67 22.74
CA GLN A 208 -5.85 -6.26 21.60
C GLN A 208 -6.86 -5.27 20.97
N ALA A 209 -7.53 -4.47 21.79
CA ALA A 209 -8.46 -3.42 21.35
C ALA A 209 -7.84 -2.44 20.35
N ASP A 210 -6.56 -2.08 20.48
CA ASP A 210 -5.87 -1.17 19.57
C ASP A 210 -5.67 -1.83 18.19
N ILE A 211 -5.35 -3.13 18.15
CA ILE A 211 -5.21 -3.92 16.91
C ILE A 211 -6.58 -4.08 16.23
N ILE A 212 -7.61 -4.37 17.01
CA ILE A 212 -8.99 -4.44 16.52
C ILE A 212 -9.41 -3.11 15.89
N GLN A 213 -9.18 -2.00 16.59
CA GLN A 213 -9.57 -0.67 16.11
C GLN A 213 -8.83 -0.32 14.81
N LEU A 214 -7.52 -0.60 14.77
CA LEU A 214 -6.70 -0.42 13.57
C LEU A 214 -7.23 -1.21 12.37
N LEU A 215 -7.59 -2.49 12.55
CA LEU A 215 -8.12 -3.32 11.47
C LEU A 215 -9.54 -2.88 11.05
N ARG A 216 -10.36 -2.40 11.98
CA ARG A 216 -11.68 -1.79 11.68
C ARG A 216 -11.51 -0.53 10.86
N ASP A 217 -10.54 0.31 11.19
CA ASP A 217 -10.28 1.60 10.53
C ASP A 217 -9.45 1.47 9.24
N LEU A 218 -9.06 0.25 8.84
CA LEU A 218 -8.29 0.03 7.62
C LEU A 218 -9.03 0.60 6.41
N GLN A 219 -8.39 1.56 5.74
CA GLN A 219 -8.94 2.25 4.58
C GLN A 219 -8.97 1.33 3.37
N VAL A 220 -10.08 1.32 2.64
CA VAL A 220 -10.31 0.37 1.53
C VAL A 220 -9.44 0.70 0.32
N GLU A 221 -9.03 1.96 0.21
CA GLU A 221 -8.26 2.53 -0.88
C GLU A 221 -6.86 1.94 -0.98
N ILE A 222 -6.35 1.29 0.07
CA ILE A 222 -5.08 0.56 0.02
C ILE A 222 -5.04 -0.45 -1.12
N LEU A 223 -6.15 -1.13 -1.42
CA LEU A 223 -6.23 -2.10 -2.54
C LEU A 223 -5.99 -1.45 -3.91
N LEU A 224 -6.19 -0.13 -4.06
CA LEU A 224 -5.91 0.59 -5.31
C LEU A 224 -4.41 0.69 -5.58
N PHE A 225 -3.61 0.63 -4.52
CA PHE A 225 -2.16 0.85 -4.52
C PHE A 225 -1.35 -0.44 -4.45
N LEU A 226 -1.96 -1.52 -3.96
CA LEU A 226 -1.40 -2.88 -4.00
C LEU A 226 -1.33 -3.41 -5.45
N GLN A 227 -0.31 -4.22 -5.73
CA GLN A 227 -0.05 -4.76 -7.06
C GLN A 227 -0.78 -6.09 -7.29
N LYS A 228 -0.75 -7.00 -6.32
CA LYS A 228 -1.20 -8.39 -6.47
C LYS A 228 -2.50 -8.65 -5.72
N LEU A 229 -2.59 -8.27 -4.44
CA LEU A 229 -3.75 -8.49 -3.59
C LEU A 229 -5.02 -7.86 -4.18
N LYS A 230 -6.13 -8.60 -4.05
CA LYS A 230 -7.48 -8.17 -4.48
C LYS A 230 -8.51 -8.27 -3.36
N VAL A 231 -8.24 -9.08 -2.34
CA VAL A 231 -9.15 -9.32 -1.22
C VAL A 231 -8.41 -9.17 0.10
N ILE A 232 -9.03 -8.46 1.04
CA ILE A 232 -8.64 -8.41 2.45
C ILE A 232 -9.84 -8.89 3.26
N ASN A 233 -9.67 -9.97 4.01
CA ASN A 233 -10.64 -10.45 4.99
C ASN A 233 -10.17 -10.09 6.39
N ILE A 234 -11.10 -9.67 7.23
CA ILE A 234 -10.84 -9.39 8.64
C ILE A 234 -11.95 -10.06 9.45
N SER A 235 -11.57 -10.86 10.42
CA SER A 235 -12.48 -11.57 11.34
C SER A 235 -12.01 -11.33 12.77
N ILE A 236 -12.94 -10.97 13.64
CA ILE A 236 -12.71 -10.77 15.07
C ILE A 236 -13.54 -11.82 15.80
N TYR A 237 -12.87 -12.62 16.63
CA TYR A 237 -13.47 -13.69 17.41
C TYR A 237 -13.56 -13.30 18.88
N ASP A 238 -14.67 -13.66 19.50
CA ASP A 238 -14.84 -13.64 20.95
C ASP A 238 -14.52 -15.04 21.50
N GLU A 239 -14.11 -15.13 22.78
CA GLU A 239 -13.60 -16.37 23.38
C GLU A 239 -14.61 -17.54 23.41
N GLN A 240 -15.90 -17.27 23.18
CA GLN A 240 -16.99 -18.23 23.39
C GLN A 240 -17.60 -18.79 22.09
N SER A 241 -17.05 -18.48 20.91
CA SER A 241 -17.68 -18.82 19.63
C SER A 241 -16.68 -19.16 18.52
N ASP A 242 -16.96 -20.25 17.81
CA ASP A 242 -16.26 -20.63 16.57
C ASP A 242 -16.59 -19.70 15.39
N SER A 243 -17.66 -18.92 15.51
CA SER A 243 -18.02 -17.90 14.52
C SER A 243 -17.53 -16.51 14.94
N PRO A 244 -17.05 -15.68 13.99
CA PRO A 244 -16.55 -14.36 14.31
C PRO A 244 -17.69 -13.44 14.78
N ALA A 245 -17.44 -12.71 15.87
CA ALA A 245 -18.35 -11.69 16.39
C ALA A 245 -18.50 -10.50 15.42
N TRP A 246 -17.45 -10.23 14.64
CA TRP A 246 -17.47 -9.27 13.55
C TRP A 246 -16.57 -9.72 12.41
N SER A 247 -16.99 -9.52 11.17
CA SER A 247 -16.13 -9.70 10.01
C SER A 247 -16.35 -8.65 8.93
N ARG A 248 -15.28 -8.34 8.19
CA ARG A 248 -15.24 -7.40 7.07
C ARG A 248 -14.49 -8.01 5.91
N VAL A 249 -15.12 -8.03 4.75
CA VAL A 249 -14.53 -8.48 3.49
C VAL A 249 -14.43 -7.28 2.56
N VAL A 250 -13.21 -6.90 2.20
CA VAL A 250 -12.93 -5.84 1.22
C VAL A 250 -12.41 -6.50 -0.05
N ARG A 251 -13.14 -6.36 -1.16
CA ARG A 251 -12.77 -6.96 -2.45
C ARG A 251 -12.73 -5.91 -3.55
N MET A 252 -11.59 -5.77 -4.19
CA MET A 252 -11.43 -4.93 -5.38
C MET A 252 -11.68 -5.76 -6.64
N LYS A 253 -12.54 -5.25 -7.51
CA LYS A 253 -12.68 -5.69 -8.90
C LYS A 253 -12.24 -4.57 -9.83
N ARG A 254 -11.50 -4.94 -10.87
CA ARG A 254 -11.30 -4.08 -12.04
C ARG A 254 -12.11 -4.66 -13.18
N SER A 255 -12.78 -3.80 -13.93
CA SER A 255 -13.58 -4.17 -15.09
C SER A 255 -12.74 -4.90 -16.15
N ASP A 256 -11.47 -4.50 -16.27
CA ASP A 256 -10.46 -5.02 -17.19
C ASP A 256 -9.06 -4.66 -16.60
N PRO A 257 -8.01 -5.48 -16.79
CA PRO A 257 -6.62 -5.07 -16.52
C PRO A 257 -6.23 -3.69 -17.07
N CYS A 258 -6.80 -3.29 -18.21
CA CYS A 258 -6.62 -1.99 -18.87
C CYS A 258 -7.70 -0.96 -18.51
N SER A 259 -8.68 -1.30 -17.68
CA SER A 259 -9.73 -0.37 -17.26
C SER A 259 -9.18 0.61 -16.23
N ASP A 260 -9.37 1.90 -16.50
CA ASP A 260 -9.10 2.98 -15.55
C ASP A 260 -10.14 3.04 -14.42
N THR A 261 -11.19 2.20 -14.42
CA THR A 261 -12.18 2.17 -13.33
C THR A 261 -12.00 0.97 -12.41
N ALA A 262 -11.96 1.23 -11.11
CA ALA A 262 -11.92 0.22 -10.06
C ALA A 262 -13.16 0.31 -9.18
N GLU A 263 -13.70 -0.84 -8.79
CA GLU A 263 -14.79 -0.96 -7.84
C GLU A 263 -14.32 -1.76 -6.62
N ILE A 264 -14.47 -1.20 -5.43
CA ILE A 264 -14.18 -1.88 -4.17
C ILE A 264 -15.51 -2.14 -3.45
N ARG A 265 -15.78 -3.41 -3.18
CA ARG A 265 -16.96 -3.85 -2.43
C ARG A 265 -16.55 -4.18 -1.01
N VAL A 266 -17.28 -3.66 -0.05
CA VAL A 266 -17.12 -3.97 1.37
C VAL A 266 -18.37 -4.70 1.82
N LYS A 267 -18.20 -5.81 2.53
CA LYS A 267 -19.27 -6.52 3.23
C LYS A 267 -18.89 -6.62 4.70
N GLU A 268 -19.74 -6.12 5.59
CA GLU A 268 -19.57 -6.23 7.04
C GLU A 268 -20.72 -7.04 7.67
N THR A 269 -20.38 -7.88 8.64
CA THR A 269 -21.32 -8.70 9.42
C THR A 269 -20.94 -8.70 10.90
N GLY A 270 -21.91 -8.80 11.81
CA GLY A 270 -21.71 -8.87 13.26
C GLY A 270 -22.55 -7.88 14.05
N SER A 271 -22.85 -8.19 15.32
CA SER A 271 -23.78 -7.44 16.19
C SER A 271 -23.32 -6.02 16.53
N SER A 272 -22.01 -5.76 16.44
CA SER A 272 -21.39 -4.44 16.67
C SER A 272 -21.06 -3.69 15.36
N ALA A 273 -21.51 -4.17 14.20
CA ALA A 273 -21.37 -3.43 12.95
C ALA A 273 -22.27 -2.18 12.99
N LYS A 274 -21.69 -0.98 12.76
CA LYS A 274 -22.47 0.29 12.72
C LYS A 274 -23.59 0.27 11.68
N ALA A 275 -23.52 -0.64 10.71
CA ALA A 275 -24.66 -1.21 9.98
C ALA A 275 -24.22 -2.55 9.37
N PRO A 276 -24.93 -3.67 9.55
CA PRO A 276 -24.77 -4.81 8.65
C PRO A 276 -25.11 -4.33 7.24
N GLY A 277 -24.12 -4.27 6.37
CA GLY A 277 -24.26 -3.54 5.12
C GLY A 277 -23.22 -3.92 4.09
N GLN A 278 -23.63 -3.85 2.82
CA GLN A 278 -22.74 -3.93 1.69
C GLN A 278 -22.56 -2.51 1.14
N SER A 279 -21.32 -2.04 1.04
CA SER A 279 -21.00 -0.77 0.38
C SER A 279 -20.18 -1.01 -0.88
N VAL A 280 -20.27 -0.06 -1.81
CA VAL A 280 -19.55 -0.09 -3.08
C VAL A 280 -18.89 1.27 -3.28
N HIS A 281 -17.58 1.27 -3.43
CA HIS A 281 -16.75 2.43 -3.66
C HIS A 281 -16.20 2.37 -5.08
N ARG A 282 -16.35 3.44 -5.86
CA ARG A 282 -15.90 3.49 -7.26
C ARG A 282 -14.84 4.55 -7.43
N PHE A 283 -13.82 4.22 -8.20
CA PHE A 283 -12.68 5.10 -8.44
C PHE A 283 -12.31 5.07 -9.92
N PHE A 284 -11.96 6.22 -10.45
CA PHE A 284 -11.17 6.31 -11.67
C PHE A 284 -9.69 6.42 -11.28
N VAL A 285 -8.88 5.44 -11.65
CA VAL A 285 -7.52 5.21 -11.20
C VAL A 285 -6.56 5.49 -12.34
N VAL A 286 -5.58 6.35 -12.10
CA VAL A 286 -4.58 6.75 -13.09
C VAL A 286 -3.22 6.39 -12.55
N LYS A 287 -2.50 5.54 -13.30
CA LYS A 287 -1.11 5.19 -13.00
C LYS A 287 -0.21 5.98 -13.94
N HIS A 288 0.79 6.64 -13.37
CA HIS A 288 1.76 7.43 -14.10
C HIS A 288 3.17 7.08 -13.64
N GLU A 289 4.08 6.84 -14.57
CA GLU A 289 5.49 6.61 -14.26
C GLU A 289 6.23 7.94 -14.16
N ALA A 290 6.61 8.32 -12.94
CA ALA A 290 7.54 9.40 -12.69
C ALA A 290 8.95 8.97 -13.12
N LYS A 291 9.70 9.90 -13.73
CA LYS A 291 11.04 9.67 -14.26
C LYS A 291 12.02 10.72 -13.76
N ASN A 292 13.31 10.43 -13.86
CA ASN A 292 14.40 11.32 -13.47
C ASN A 292 14.32 11.78 -11.99
N LEU A 293 13.80 10.90 -11.12
CA LEU A 293 13.70 11.19 -9.69
C LEU A 293 15.06 11.15 -9.00
N GLN A 294 15.17 11.90 -7.92
CA GLN A 294 16.30 11.82 -6.99
C GLN A 294 16.14 10.62 -6.05
N PRO A 295 17.25 10.13 -5.43
CA PRO A 295 17.20 9.05 -4.44
C PRO A 295 16.23 9.36 -3.30
N ASN A 296 15.60 8.34 -2.74
CA ASN A 296 14.81 8.47 -1.52
C ASN A 296 15.77 8.49 -0.32
N GLU A 297 15.79 9.60 0.42
CA GLU A 297 16.69 9.85 1.54
C GLU A 297 16.47 8.88 2.71
N ASN A 298 15.27 8.27 2.79
CA ASN A 298 14.94 7.25 3.78
C ASN A 298 15.35 5.83 3.34
N ARG A 299 16.01 5.66 2.19
CA ARG A 299 16.40 4.36 1.65
C ARG A 299 17.91 4.29 1.40
N GLN A 300 18.50 3.17 1.80
CA GLN A 300 19.84 2.79 1.39
C GLN A 300 19.77 1.95 0.10
N TYR A 301 20.69 2.21 -0.81
CA TYR A 301 20.79 1.53 -2.09
C TYR A 301 22.08 0.71 -2.13
N ASP A 302 21.99 -0.54 -2.58
CA ASP A 302 23.18 -1.36 -2.80
C ASP A 302 23.93 -0.93 -4.09
N ALA A 303 25.13 -1.48 -4.29
CA ALA A 303 25.96 -1.13 -5.44
C ALA A 303 25.26 -1.38 -6.79
N LYS A 304 24.48 -2.47 -6.90
CA LYS A 304 23.77 -2.83 -8.13
C LYS A 304 22.60 -1.88 -8.39
N GLU A 305 21.88 -1.48 -7.34
CA GLU A 305 20.82 -0.48 -7.42
C GLU A 305 21.34 0.90 -7.79
N THR A 306 22.54 1.25 -7.29
CA THR A 306 23.21 2.52 -7.55
C THR A 306 23.67 2.61 -9.00
N GLU A 307 24.31 1.57 -9.52
CA GLU A 307 24.72 1.47 -10.92
C GLU A 307 23.51 1.63 -11.87
N LYS A 308 22.39 0.98 -11.54
CA LYS A 308 21.15 1.02 -12.34
C LYS A 308 20.27 2.24 -12.07
N LYS A 309 20.66 3.14 -11.15
CA LYS A 309 19.83 4.26 -10.68
C LYS A 309 18.40 3.82 -10.37
N ALA A 310 18.24 2.77 -9.56
CA ALA A 310 16.94 2.12 -9.30
C ALA A 310 15.85 3.07 -8.75
N TRP A 311 16.24 4.20 -8.16
CA TRP A 311 15.35 5.24 -7.65
C TRP A 311 14.80 6.18 -8.73
N SER A 312 15.38 6.19 -9.94
CA SER A 312 15.12 7.20 -10.98
C SER A 312 13.71 7.17 -11.53
N THR A 313 12.99 6.06 -11.35
CA THR A 313 11.57 5.94 -11.67
C THR A 313 10.75 5.61 -10.44
N SER A 314 9.46 5.94 -10.47
CA SER A 314 8.49 5.52 -9.46
C SER A 314 7.07 5.62 -10.01
N GLN A 315 6.15 4.81 -9.51
CA GLN A 315 4.74 4.88 -9.88
C GLN A 315 4.02 5.90 -9.01
N VAL A 316 3.42 6.91 -9.66
CA VAL A 316 2.44 7.81 -9.09
C VAL A 316 1.05 7.29 -9.42
N ILE A 317 0.17 7.23 -8.43
CA ILE A 317 -1.23 6.84 -8.60
C ILE A 317 -2.10 8.01 -8.15
N VAL A 318 -2.96 8.48 -9.04
CA VAL A 318 -3.99 9.48 -8.72
C VAL A 318 -5.33 8.82 -8.92
N THR A 319 -6.24 8.97 -7.96
CA THR A 319 -7.58 8.37 -8.08
C THR A 319 -8.69 9.38 -7.80
N PHE A 320 -9.72 9.34 -8.64
CA PHE A 320 -10.88 10.22 -8.59
C PHE A 320 -12.10 9.43 -8.10
N PRO A 321 -12.58 9.67 -6.87
CA PRO A 321 -13.70 8.92 -6.31
C PRO A 321 -15.02 9.30 -6.98
N LEU A 322 -15.83 8.29 -7.30
CA LEU A 322 -17.11 8.40 -7.99
C LEU A 322 -18.23 7.85 -7.11
N ASP A 323 -19.39 8.51 -7.14
CA ASP A 323 -20.58 8.07 -6.41
C ASP A 323 -21.32 6.93 -7.12
N LYS A 324 -22.46 6.53 -6.55
CA LYS A 324 -23.31 5.46 -7.09
C LYS A 324 -23.85 5.76 -8.51
N ASN A 325 -23.88 7.02 -8.92
CA ASN A 325 -24.32 7.50 -10.23
C ASN A 325 -23.14 7.82 -11.16
N SER A 326 -21.92 7.39 -10.80
CA SER A 326 -20.68 7.69 -11.51
C SER A 326 -20.41 9.19 -11.64
N GLN A 327 -20.82 9.98 -10.63
CA GLN A 327 -20.57 11.41 -10.52
C GLN A 327 -19.41 11.71 -9.56
N PRO A 328 -18.74 12.86 -9.66
CA PRO A 328 -17.62 13.22 -8.80
C PRO A 328 -18.01 13.36 -7.32
N ILE A 329 -17.31 12.66 -6.44
CA ILE A 329 -17.37 12.90 -4.99
C ILE A 329 -16.42 14.05 -4.65
N ILE A 330 -16.97 15.18 -4.22
CA ILE A 330 -16.23 16.40 -3.91
C ILE A 330 -16.05 16.51 -2.40
N GLN A 331 -15.05 15.80 -1.90
CA GLN A 331 -14.67 15.82 -0.49
C GLN A 331 -13.15 15.65 -0.37
N SER A 332 -12.57 16.23 0.68
CA SER A 332 -11.14 16.13 0.95
C SER A 332 -10.70 14.67 1.14
N GLN A 333 -9.70 14.26 0.37
CA GLN A 333 -9.15 12.91 0.33
C GLN A 333 -7.80 12.82 1.04
N GLU A 334 -7.42 11.60 1.41
CA GLU A 334 -6.13 11.32 2.04
C GLU A 334 -5.00 11.18 1.02
N LEU A 335 -3.84 11.68 1.42
CA LEU A 335 -2.56 11.42 0.78
C LEU A 335 -2.02 10.09 1.29
N PHE A 336 -1.46 9.28 0.39
CA PHE A 336 -0.86 8.00 0.75
C PHE A 336 0.61 7.93 0.35
N ALA A 337 1.41 7.35 1.24
CA ALA A 337 2.74 6.82 0.97
C ALA A 337 2.73 5.36 1.45
N PHE A 338 2.01 4.52 0.69
CA PHE A 338 1.47 3.21 1.09
C PHE A 338 0.49 3.22 2.27
N MET A 339 0.86 3.86 3.38
CA MET A 339 -0.04 4.18 4.48
C MET A 339 -0.71 5.54 4.25
N PRO A 340 -1.91 5.76 4.81
CA PRO A 340 -2.47 7.10 4.91
C PRO A 340 -1.51 8.02 5.68
N VAL A 341 -1.24 9.20 5.11
CA VAL A 341 -0.35 10.22 5.69
C VAL A 341 -1.18 11.30 6.37
N ARG A 342 -1.93 12.07 5.57
CA ARG A 342 -2.87 13.12 6.04
C ARG A 342 -3.77 13.59 4.91
N ARG A 343 -4.78 14.41 5.25
CA ARG A 343 -5.58 15.16 4.27
C ARG A 343 -4.92 16.50 3.97
N VAL A 344 -4.75 16.79 2.69
CA VAL A 344 -4.08 18.02 2.20
C VAL A 344 -5.05 19.00 1.54
N GLY A 345 -6.32 18.61 1.33
CA GLY A 345 -7.37 19.46 0.78
C GLY A 345 -7.79 19.16 -0.67
N PHE A 346 -7.20 18.14 -1.32
CA PHE A 346 -7.62 17.74 -2.68
C PHE A 346 -8.84 16.82 -2.66
N ASN A 347 -9.68 16.91 -3.70
CA ASN A 347 -10.87 16.08 -3.87
C ASN A 347 -10.58 14.72 -4.55
N PHE A 348 -9.32 14.34 -4.64
CA PHE A 348 -8.82 13.12 -5.28
C PHE A 348 -7.66 12.58 -4.45
N LEU A 349 -7.47 11.25 -4.47
CA LEU A 349 -6.38 10.61 -3.75
C LEU A 349 -5.09 10.73 -4.54
N ILE A 350 -3.98 10.90 -3.82
CA ILE A 350 -2.64 10.88 -4.36
C ILE A 350 -1.85 9.82 -3.61
N HIS A 351 -1.19 8.94 -4.35
CA HIS A 351 -0.27 7.96 -3.83
C HIS A 351 1.03 7.97 -4.61
N ALA A 352 2.15 8.10 -3.89
CA ALA A 352 3.48 8.05 -4.48
C ALA A 352 4.51 7.67 -3.42
N ASP A 353 5.70 7.23 -3.85
CA ASP A 353 6.82 6.86 -2.97
C ASP A 353 7.51 8.10 -2.39
N PHE A 354 6.76 8.83 -1.56
CA PHE A 354 7.23 10.05 -0.91
C PHE A 354 8.29 9.74 0.14
N VAL A 355 9.21 10.68 0.28
CA VAL A 355 10.09 10.78 1.44
C VAL A 355 9.27 11.36 2.58
N THR A 356 9.03 10.56 3.61
CA THR A 356 8.22 10.93 4.77
C THR A 356 9.09 11.41 5.93
N GLN A 357 8.50 12.18 6.84
CA GLN A 357 9.11 12.46 8.15
C GLN A 357 9.26 11.16 8.97
N ALA A 358 10.03 11.20 10.06
CA ALA A 358 10.29 10.03 10.90
C ALA A 358 8.99 9.40 11.46
N ASN A 359 8.02 10.23 11.86
CA ASN A 359 6.70 9.78 12.33
C ASN A 359 5.76 9.32 11.21
N ARG A 360 6.11 9.55 9.94
CA ARG A 360 5.33 9.23 8.73
C ARG A 360 3.93 9.83 8.65
N GLN A 361 3.67 10.86 9.44
CA GLN A 361 2.40 11.61 9.40
C GLN A 361 2.45 12.80 8.42
N ASP A 362 3.64 13.09 7.88
CA ASP A 362 3.81 14.07 6.81
C ASP A 362 4.98 13.71 5.89
N ILE A 363 5.08 14.42 4.77
CA ILE A 363 6.17 14.33 3.82
C ILE A 363 7.26 15.37 4.12
N VAL A 364 8.48 15.10 3.66
CA VAL A 364 9.58 16.07 3.68
C VAL A 364 9.43 17.00 2.48
N SER A 365 8.82 18.17 2.69
CA SER A 365 8.49 19.13 1.62
C SER A 365 9.71 19.67 0.86
N THR A 366 10.89 19.67 1.50
CA THR A 366 12.16 20.12 0.91
C THR A 366 12.91 19.02 0.16
N SER A 367 12.45 17.76 0.20
CA SER A 367 13.13 16.65 -0.49
C SER A 367 13.11 16.87 -2.01
N PRO A 368 14.27 16.82 -2.69
CA PRO A 368 14.35 16.88 -4.14
C PRO A 368 13.53 15.78 -4.84
N ARG A 369 13.43 14.59 -4.23
CA ARG A 369 12.59 13.50 -4.76
C ARG A 369 11.11 13.89 -4.71
N ASN A 370 10.64 14.41 -3.59
CA ASN A 370 9.23 14.82 -3.45
C ASN A 370 8.88 15.96 -4.41
N ILE A 371 9.80 16.91 -4.64
CA ILE A 371 9.62 17.96 -5.65
C ILE A 371 9.48 17.34 -7.06
N GLY A 372 10.31 16.36 -7.40
CA GLY A 372 10.18 15.61 -8.66
C GLY A 372 8.87 14.83 -8.78
N LEU A 373 8.42 14.19 -7.69
CA LEU A 373 7.13 13.50 -7.63
C LEU A 373 5.96 14.47 -7.81
N ARG A 374 6.02 15.68 -7.25
CA ARG A 374 4.97 16.70 -7.39
C ARG A 374 4.73 17.09 -8.85
N ALA A 375 5.80 17.26 -9.63
CA ALA A 375 5.70 17.49 -11.07
C ALA A 375 5.01 16.31 -11.78
N ALA A 376 5.43 15.07 -11.50
CA ALA A 376 4.80 13.88 -12.06
C ALA A 376 3.32 13.72 -11.64
N ILE A 377 2.96 14.13 -10.42
CA ILE A 377 1.58 14.16 -9.92
C ILE A 377 0.74 15.13 -10.75
N SER A 378 1.24 16.34 -11.06
CA SER A 378 0.50 17.29 -11.91
C SER A 378 0.22 16.72 -13.31
N ASP A 379 1.19 16.01 -13.90
CA ASP A 379 1.03 15.34 -15.18
C ASP A 379 0.05 14.17 -15.09
N ALA A 380 0.09 13.40 -14.01
CA ALA A 380 -0.85 12.31 -13.74
C ALA A 380 -2.29 12.83 -13.60
N ILE A 381 -2.50 13.95 -12.89
CA ILE A 381 -3.80 14.61 -12.74
C ILE A 381 -4.30 15.08 -14.11
N ALA A 382 -3.47 15.74 -14.92
CA ALA A 382 -3.88 16.25 -16.22
C ALA A 382 -4.28 15.13 -17.19
N LYS A 383 -3.45 14.07 -17.27
CA LYS A 383 -3.78 12.87 -18.05
C LYS A 383 -5.05 12.21 -17.54
N GLY A 384 -5.16 12.09 -16.22
CA GLY A 384 -6.29 11.49 -15.55
C GLY A 384 -7.61 12.18 -15.82
N LEU A 385 -7.66 13.50 -15.68
CA LEU A 385 -8.85 14.29 -15.97
C LEU A 385 -9.24 14.25 -17.45
N ALA A 386 -8.26 14.19 -18.36
CA ALA A 386 -8.53 14.08 -19.79
C ALA A 386 -9.10 12.73 -20.19
N SER A 387 -8.58 11.63 -19.63
CA SER A 387 -9.18 10.30 -19.80
C SER A 387 -10.55 10.23 -19.12
N LEU A 388 -10.66 10.72 -17.88
CA LEU A 388 -11.91 10.74 -17.13
C LEU A 388 -13.01 11.51 -17.87
N SER A 389 -12.70 12.63 -18.52
CA SER A 389 -13.69 13.43 -19.25
C SER A 389 -14.29 12.71 -20.47
N THR A 390 -13.73 11.56 -20.89
CA THR A 390 -14.36 10.70 -21.92
C THR A 390 -15.61 9.99 -21.41
N LEU A 391 -15.70 9.77 -20.10
CA LEU A 391 -16.85 9.09 -19.49
C LEU A 391 -18.07 10.00 -19.52
N ARG A 392 -19.17 9.48 -20.09
CA ARG A 392 -20.43 10.22 -20.29
C ARG A 392 -20.94 10.90 -19.02
N SER A 393 -20.79 10.25 -17.86
CA SER A 393 -21.30 10.75 -16.58
C SER A 393 -20.54 11.97 -16.06
N VAL A 394 -19.26 12.13 -16.41
CA VAL A 394 -18.36 13.17 -15.87
C VAL A 394 -17.82 14.14 -16.92
N ARG A 395 -18.09 13.88 -18.21
CA ARG A 395 -17.64 14.64 -19.39
C ARG A 395 -17.67 16.16 -19.22
N TYR A 396 -18.74 16.69 -18.63
CA TYR A 396 -18.92 18.14 -18.48
C TYR A 396 -18.75 18.63 -17.04
N ILE A 397 -18.39 17.78 -16.08
CA ILE A 397 -18.32 18.11 -14.65
C ILE A 397 -17.01 17.71 -13.98
N TRP A 398 -16.04 17.17 -14.72
CA TRP A 398 -14.73 16.76 -14.22
C TRP A 398 -13.98 17.89 -13.50
N MET A 399 -14.21 19.16 -13.89
CA MET A 399 -13.57 20.33 -13.29
C MET A 399 -13.89 20.49 -11.80
N ARG A 400 -14.94 19.83 -11.29
CA ARG A 400 -15.30 19.84 -9.87
C ARG A 400 -14.22 19.23 -8.97
N TYR A 401 -13.33 18.38 -9.50
CA TYR A 401 -12.19 17.84 -8.76
C TYR A 401 -11.08 18.86 -8.51
N LEU A 402 -11.00 19.93 -9.32
CA LEU A 402 -9.95 20.93 -9.17
C LEU A 402 -10.14 21.71 -7.85
N PRO A 403 -9.05 22.00 -7.12
CA PRO A 403 -9.14 22.73 -5.86
C PRO A 403 -9.65 24.14 -6.09
N ARG A 404 -10.48 24.66 -5.19
CA ARG A 404 -10.95 26.05 -5.24
C ARG A 404 -9.96 26.97 -4.55
N GLN A 405 -10.02 28.27 -4.85
CA GLN A 405 -9.03 29.24 -4.36
C GLN A 405 -9.11 29.45 -2.84
N ASP A 406 -10.31 29.35 -2.28
CA ASP A 406 -10.63 29.35 -0.84
C ASP A 406 -10.26 28.04 -0.13
N SER A 407 -10.07 26.96 -0.89
CA SER A 407 -9.73 25.63 -0.37
C SER A 407 -8.29 25.21 -0.69
N LEU A 408 -7.40 26.18 -1.00
CA LEU A 408 -6.02 25.86 -1.34
C LEU A 408 -5.26 25.34 -0.11
N PRO A 409 -4.36 24.37 -0.29
CA PRO A 409 -3.47 23.94 0.78
C PRO A 409 -2.64 25.12 1.30
N GLN A 410 -2.58 25.30 2.62
CA GLN A 410 -1.74 26.32 3.26
C GLN A 410 -0.25 25.97 3.18
N ASP A 411 0.05 24.69 3.03
CA ASP A 411 1.40 24.16 2.87
C ASP A 411 2.00 24.61 1.52
N PRO A 412 3.15 25.31 1.50
CA PRO A 412 3.76 25.81 0.28
C PRO A 412 4.04 24.74 -0.78
N PHE A 413 4.37 23.52 -0.37
CA PHE A 413 4.62 22.41 -1.29
C PHE A 413 3.36 22.06 -2.06
N TRP A 414 2.23 21.90 -1.37
CA TRP A 414 0.95 21.56 -2.00
C TRP A 414 0.30 22.75 -2.70
N ALA A 415 0.50 23.98 -2.20
CA ALA A 415 0.08 25.19 -2.88
C ALA A 415 0.74 25.32 -4.26
N ALA A 416 2.02 24.98 -4.36
CA ALA A 416 2.76 25.00 -5.62
C ALA A 416 2.30 23.92 -6.63
N LEU A 417 1.61 22.84 -6.20
CA LEU A 417 1.03 21.85 -7.11
C LEU A 417 -0.10 22.45 -7.96
N VAL A 418 -0.85 23.43 -7.44
CA VAL A 418 -1.99 24.04 -8.14
C VAL A 418 -1.61 24.73 -9.46
N PRO A 419 -0.62 25.64 -9.51
CA PRO A 419 -0.15 26.19 -10.78
C PRO A 419 0.50 25.14 -11.70
N GLU A 420 1.10 24.07 -11.16
CA GLU A 420 1.62 22.96 -11.98
C GLU A 420 0.50 22.17 -12.66
N ILE A 421 -0.58 21.84 -11.92
CA ILE A 421 -1.79 21.24 -12.50
C ILE A 421 -2.33 22.13 -13.62
N ARG A 422 -2.41 23.45 -13.39
CA ARG A 422 -2.87 24.41 -14.42
C ARG A 422 -2.03 24.31 -15.69
N LYS A 423 -0.70 24.32 -15.53
CA LYS A 423 0.26 24.23 -16.62
C LYS A 423 0.13 22.89 -17.38
N SER A 424 0.01 21.78 -16.67
CA SER A 424 -0.10 20.46 -17.30
C SER A 424 -1.46 20.25 -17.99
N LEU A 425 -2.57 20.73 -17.41
CA LEU A 425 -3.89 20.72 -18.07
C LEU A 425 -3.91 21.59 -19.34
N GLY A 426 -3.18 22.70 -19.36
CA GLY A 426 -3.04 23.54 -20.55
C GLY A 426 -2.44 22.81 -21.76
N LYS A 427 -1.74 21.69 -21.54
CA LYS A 427 -1.10 20.86 -22.58
C LYS A 427 -1.97 19.71 -23.08
N VAL A 428 -3.19 19.54 -22.57
CA VAL A 428 -4.05 18.41 -22.93
C VAL A 428 -5.37 18.92 -23.51
N PRO A 429 -5.83 18.38 -24.67
CA PRO A 429 -7.14 18.72 -25.21
C PRO A 429 -8.24 18.03 -24.40
N ILE A 430 -8.80 18.74 -23.43
CA ILE A 430 -9.76 18.21 -22.45
C ILE A 430 -11.18 18.73 -22.66
N LEU A 431 -11.34 19.87 -23.34
CA LEU A 431 -12.63 20.51 -23.53
C LEU A 431 -13.38 19.86 -24.69
N GLU A 432 -14.44 19.13 -24.36
CA GLU A 432 -15.30 18.51 -25.34
C GLU A 432 -16.48 19.42 -25.68
N PRO A 433 -16.79 19.63 -26.96
CA PRO A 433 -17.94 20.41 -27.33
C PRO A 433 -19.28 19.69 -26.98
N GLU A 434 -20.38 20.41 -26.80
CA GLU A 434 -21.74 19.89 -26.62
C GLU A 434 -22.43 19.73 -27.97
N SER A 435 -22.03 20.52 -28.96
CA SER A 435 -22.51 20.37 -30.33
C SER A 435 -22.11 19.00 -30.87
N PRO A 436 -23.06 18.14 -31.29
CA PRO A 436 -22.76 16.81 -31.82
C PRO A 436 -22.01 16.85 -33.16
N GLN A 437 -21.94 18.01 -33.81
CA GLN A 437 -21.23 18.22 -35.08
C GLN A 437 -19.73 18.45 -34.88
N LEU A 438 -19.30 18.81 -33.67
CA LEU A 438 -17.90 18.99 -33.33
C LEU A 438 -17.43 17.77 -32.54
N THR A 439 -16.42 17.07 -33.06
CA THR A 439 -15.86 15.87 -32.42
C THR A 439 -14.46 16.12 -31.85
N THR A 440 -13.83 17.23 -32.23
CA THR A 440 -12.48 17.60 -31.78
C THR A 440 -12.53 18.17 -30.37
N ARG A 441 -11.63 17.70 -29.49
CA ARG A 441 -11.40 18.30 -28.17
C ARG A 441 -10.43 19.47 -28.27
N TYR A 442 -10.64 20.48 -27.43
CA TYR A 442 -9.87 21.71 -27.43
C TYR A 442 -9.02 21.86 -26.16
N TYR A 443 -7.95 22.62 -26.27
CA TYR A 443 -7.08 22.98 -25.15
C TYR A 443 -7.75 24.05 -24.28
N LEU A 444 -7.38 24.11 -23.00
CA LEU A 444 -7.85 25.18 -22.10
C LEU A 444 -7.51 26.58 -22.64
N ALA A 445 -6.37 26.74 -23.31
CA ALA A 445 -5.96 28.01 -23.92
C ALA A 445 -6.88 28.45 -25.07
N SER A 446 -7.71 27.55 -25.62
CA SER A 446 -8.72 27.90 -26.63
C SER A 446 -9.97 28.54 -26.03
N LEU A 447 -10.14 28.52 -24.70
CA LEU A 447 -11.21 29.24 -24.03
C LEU A 447 -10.98 30.73 -24.14
N LYS A 448 -11.96 31.43 -24.70
CA LYS A 448 -12.08 32.87 -24.50
C LYS A 448 -12.96 33.08 -23.27
N CYS A 449 -12.76 34.16 -22.52
CA CYS A 449 -13.74 34.60 -21.53
C CYS A 449 -14.56 35.72 -22.17
N LEU A 450 -15.87 35.59 -22.13
CA LEU A 450 -16.75 36.64 -22.64
C LEU A 450 -16.90 37.74 -21.58
N ARG A 451 -16.78 38.99 -22.04
CA ARG A 451 -16.94 40.18 -21.20
C ARG A 451 -18.37 40.28 -20.63
N PRO A 452 -18.57 40.91 -19.46
CA PRO A 452 -19.89 41.12 -18.87
C PRO A 452 -20.88 41.83 -19.81
N GLU A 453 -20.39 42.68 -20.69
CA GLU A 453 -21.20 43.37 -21.72
C GLU A 453 -21.81 42.44 -22.79
N HIS A 454 -21.38 41.18 -22.84
CA HIS A 454 -21.90 40.17 -23.78
C HIS A 454 -22.96 39.26 -23.12
N LEU A 455 -23.48 39.66 -21.97
CA LEU A 455 -24.27 38.85 -21.05
C LEU A 455 -25.50 39.58 -20.52
N ASP A 456 -26.60 38.84 -20.36
CA ASP A 456 -27.73 39.30 -19.56
C ASP A 456 -27.43 39.18 -18.05
N GLU A 457 -28.37 39.67 -17.23
CA GLU A 457 -28.27 39.66 -15.76
C GLU A 457 -28.23 38.24 -15.16
N GLN A 458 -28.73 37.24 -15.90
CA GLN A 458 -28.70 35.82 -15.53
C GLN A 458 -27.44 35.11 -16.06
N GLY A 459 -26.61 35.82 -16.83
CA GLY A 459 -25.38 35.30 -17.40
C GLY A 459 -25.54 34.50 -18.70
N ASN A 460 -26.64 34.66 -19.44
CA ASN A 460 -26.82 34.15 -20.79
C ASN A 460 -26.36 35.15 -21.86
N LEU A 461 -26.13 34.67 -23.09
CA LEU A 461 -25.66 35.51 -24.20
C LEU A 461 -26.72 36.51 -24.66
N LEU A 462 -26.31 37.75 -24.87
CA LEU A 462 -27.17 38.78 -25.51
C LEU A 462 -27.35 38.56 -27.02
N TYR A 463 -26.61 37.64 -27.65
CA TYR A 463 -26.65 37.39 -29.10
C TYR A 463 -26.28 35.95 -29.46
N ARG A 464 -26.85 35.41 -30.55
CA ARG A 464 -26.52 34.07 -31.08
C ARG A 464 -25.10 34.08 -31.65
N ILE A 465 -24.23 33.21 -31.14
CA ILE A 465 -22.86 33.13 -31.64
C ILE A 465 -22.83 32.33 -32.95
N SER A 466 -22.10 32.83 -33.96
CA SER A 466 -21.84 32.09 -35.19
C SER A 466 -21.00 30.83 -34.90
N GLN A 467 -21.14 29.80 -35.75
CA GLN A 467 -20.57 28.45 -35.61
C GLN A 467 -19.02 28.37 -35.68
N SER A 468 -18.31 29.39 -35.20
CA SER A 468 -16.86 29.33 -35.02
C SER A 468 -16.51 28.34 -33.90
N PRO A 469 -15.57 27.40 -34.11
CA PRO A 469 -15.11 26.44 -33.11
C PRO A 469 -14.70 27.09 -31.77
N SER A 470 -14.08 28.27 -31.85
CA SER A 470 -13.64 29.03 -30.67
C SER A 470 -14.78 29.60 -29.83
N CYS A 471 -15.94 29.83 -30.44
CA CYS A 471 -17.13 30.35 -29.80
C CYS A 471 -18.04 29.28 -29.20
N ILE A 472 -17.91 28.04 -29.66
CA ILE A 472 -18.72 26.92 -29.17
C ILE A 472 -18.12 26.39 -27.85
N CYS A 473 -16.80 26.25 -27.74
CA CYS A 473 -16.12 25.94 -26.46
C CYS A 473 -16.49 26.91 -25.32
N LEU A 474 -16.75 28.16 -25.68
CA LEU A 474 -17.14 29.26 -24.81
C LEU A 474 -18.49 29.02 -24.09
N GLU A 475 -19.47 28.43 -24.78
CA GLU A 475 -20.84 28.20 -24.27
C GLU A 475 -20.90 26.97 -23.35
N ILE A 476 -20.14 25.94 -23.71
CA ILE A 476 -20.13 24.61 -23.09
C ILE A 476 -19.39 24.61 -21.75
N THR A 477 -18.43 25.51 -21.66
CA THR A 477 -17.63 25.73 -20.47
C THR A 477 -18.33 26.73 -19.54
N ARG A 478 -19.17 27.63 -20.07
CA ARG A 478 -19.87 28.69 -19.33
C ARG A 478 -20.85 28.19 -18.28
N LEU A 479 -21.65 27.17 -18.57
CA LEU A 479 -22.67 26.68 -17.63
C LEU A 479 -22.08 25.96 -16.42
N LYS A 480 -20.84 25.46 -16.50
CA LYS A 480 -20.24 24.62 -15.44
C LYS A 480 -18.92 25.13 -14.86
N ILE A 481 -18.10 25.89 -15.61
CA ILE A 481 -16.88 26.52 -15.08
C ILE A 481 -17.17 27.85 -14.37
N ARG A 482 -18.28 28.55 -14.63
CA ARG A 482 -18.62 29.79 -13.89
C ARG A 482 -18.75 29.63 -12.37
N ARG A 483 -18.87 28.39 -11.86
CA ARG A 483 -18.83 28.08 -10.42
C ARG A 483 -17.50 27.49 -9.94
N SER A 484 -16.51 27.29 -10.81
CA SER A 484 -15.16 26.87 -10.46
C SER A 484 -14.16 27.96 -10.86
N SER A 485 -13.47 28.51 -9.88
CA SER A 485 -12.57 29.67 -9.91
C SER A 485 -11.26 29.48 -10.71
N TRP A 486 -11.33 28.82 -11.86
CA TRP A 486 -10.21 28.53 -12.78
C TRP A 486 -10.36 29.32 -14.08
N SER A 487 -10.61 30.63 -14.00
CA SER A 487 -10.40 31.52 -15.14
C SER A 487 -8.89 31.75 -15.28
N MET A 488 -8.29 31.33 -16.41
CA MET A 488 -7.01 31.91 -16.80
C MET A 488 -7.30 33.31 -17.33
N GLY A 489 -6.56 34.30 -16.81
CA GLY A 489 -6.65 35.69 -17.25
C GLY A 489 -6.31 35.87 -18.72
#